data_AF-A0A8H6X7K7-F1
#
_entry.id   AF-A0A8H6X7K7-F1
#
_cell.length_a   1.000
_cell.length_b   1.000
_cell.length_c   1.000
_cell.angle_alpha   90.00
_cell.angle_beta   90.00
_cell.angle_gamma   90.00
#
_symmetry.space_group_name_H-M   'P 1'
#
loop_
_entity.id
_entity.type
_entity.pdbx_description
1 polymer ?
#
loop_
_entity_poly.entity_id
_entity_poly.type
_entity_poly.pdbx_seq_one_letter_code
_entity_poly.pdbx_strand_id
1 'polypeptide(L)'
;MSIRAGRVRLPGTGALAHMSGLRNRERGTGLGFESAPFCPSIKMCDVIHVRPPTPHGCAFLTADLCAMRKKVAAIPAIDRAAFFERRKTVMSDATTHARDCRAWEASFQADLRSRRIPLIREKLLSLGWGDELKVLGSQLDRLPLVAEPIELTESAWVVLQPSLEEYLAEVREREEKNNDDELRAEEKMRLKLSKALERQKRQHRKSRR
;
A
#
# COMPACT_ATOMS: atom_id res chain seq x y z
N MET A 1 10.49 37.89 43.01
CA MET A 1 9.43 36.90 42.72
C MET A 1 9.99 35.93 41.70
N SER A 2 10.19 34.66 42.07
CA SER A 2 10.87 33.66 41.23
C SER A 2 9.93 32.48 41.02
N ILE A 3 9.51 32.25 39.77
CA ILE A 3 8.56 31.21 39.41
C ILE A 3 9.35 29.94 39.07
N ARG A 4 9.23 28.91 39.92
CA ARG A 4 9.78 27.58 39.67
C ARG A 4 8.91 26.86 38.65
N ALA A 5 9.47 26.55 37.47
CA ALA A 5 8.87 25.68 36.49
C ALA A 5 8.91 24.22 36.98
N GLY A 6 7.74 23.64 37.27
CA GLY A 6 7.58 22.23 37.62
C GLY A 6 7.67 21.35 36.38
N ARG A 7 8.59 20.37 36.39
CA ARG A 7 8.71 19.34 35.36
C ARG A 7 7.64 18.27 35.59
N VAL A 8 6.65 18.19 34.71
CA VAL A 8 5.65 17.10 34.68
C VAL A 8 6.31 15.88 34.05
N ARG A 9 6.44 14.78 34.80
CA ARG A 9 6.80 13.45 34.26
C ARG A 9 5.54 12.82 33.67
N LEU A 10 5.56 12.57 32.36
CA LEU A 10 4.56 11.74 31.70
C LEU A 10 4.81 10.25 32.05
N PRO A 11 3.75 9.45 32.27
CA PRO A 11 3.87 8.02 32.50
C PRO A 11 4.37 7.32 31.22
N GLY A 12 5.33 6.42 31.42
CA GLY A 12 5.96 5.64 30.36
C GLY A 12 4.96 4.79 29.60
N THR A 13 5.05 4.88 28.27
CA THR A 13 4.43 3.94 27.34
C THR A 13 4.96 2.53 27.63
N GLY A 14 4.07 1.66 28.08
CA GLY A 14 4.34 0.24 28.27
C GLY A 14 4.77 -0.40 26.96
N ALA A 15 5.84 -1.19 27.06
CA ALA A 15 6.36 -2.02 25.99
C ALA A 15 5.31 -3.08 25.60
N LEU A 16 4.72 -2.94 24.41
CA LEU A 16 4.04 -4.02 23.73
C LEU A 16 5.09 -4.97 23.17
N ALA A 17 5.35 -6.04 23.91
CA ALA A 17 5.98 -7.25 23.39
C ALA A 17 4.89 -8.09 22.71
N HIS A 18 4.89 -8.20 21.38
CA HIS A 18 4.15 -9.26 20.69
C HIS A 18 4.76 -9.58 19.31
N MET A 19 5.26 -10.82 19.21
CA MET A 19 5.21 -11.70 18.04
C MET A 19 6.01 -11.35 16.77
N SER A 20 7.34 -11.30 16.89
CA SER A 20 8.25 -11.51 15.75
C SER A 20 8.46 -13.01 15.51
N GLY A 21 7.44 -13.68 14.97
CA GLY A 21 7.44 -15.11 14.64
C GLY A 21 7.22 -15.38 13.16
N LEU A 22 7.88 -14.63 12.27
CA LEU A 22 7.83 -14.90 10.83
C LEU A 22 9.01 -15.76 10.40
N ARG A 23 8.64 -16.96 10.00
CA ARG A 23 9.46 -18.06 9.50
C ARG A 23 10.35 -17.58 8.36
N ASN A 24 11.64 -17.90 8.45
CA ASN A 24 12.56 -17.92 7.31
C ASN A 24 12.01 -18.92 6.28
N ARG A 25 11.25 -18.41 5.30
CA ARG A 25 10.89 -19.18 4.12
C ARG A 25 12.08 -19.11 3.18
N GLU A 26 12.79 -20.23 3.10
CA GLU A 26 13.90 -20.45 2.19
C GLU A 26 13.53 -19.96 0.78
N ARG A 27 14.34 -19.04 0.27
CA ARG A 27 14.23 -18.55 -1.10
C ARG A 27 14.62 -19.69 -2.02
N GLY A 28 13.64 -20.49 -2.42
CA GLY A 28 13.75 -21.35 -3.58
C GLY A 28 14.06 -20.47 -4.80
N THR A 29 15.30 -20.54 -5.26
CA THR A 29 15.76 -19.98 -6.53
C THR A 29 15.16 -20.82 -7.67
N GLY A 30 13.87 -20.62 -7.90
CA GLY A 30 13.11 -21.23 -8.98
C GLY A 30 12.28 -20.15 -9.66
N LEU A 31 12.92 -19.04 -10.05
CA LEU A 31 12.28 -18.03 -10.90
C LEU A 31 12.18 -18.61 -12.32
N GLY A 32 11.09 -19.34 -12.56
CA GLY A 32 10.47 -19.31 -13.87
C GLY A 32 10.09 -17.85 -14.12
N PHE A 33 10.97 -17.13 -14.81
CA PHE A 33 10.74 -15.78 -15.28
C PHE A 33 9.71 -15.89 -16.41
N GLU A 34 8.45 -16.08 -16.05
CA GLU A 34 7.35 -15.88 -16.99
C GLU A 34 7.48 -14.45 -17.50
N SER A 35 7.78 -14.36 -18.78
CA SER A 35 8.12 -13.15 -19.51
C SER A 35 7.15 -12.02 -19.17
N ALA A 36 7.63 -11.02 -18.42
CA ALA A 36 6.96 -9.75 -18.31
C ALA A 36 6.63 -9.24 -19.73
N PRO A 37 5.47 -8.60 -19.95
CA PRO A 37 5.05 -8.14 -21.27
C PRO A 37 6.17 -7.31 -21.89
N PHE A 38 6.78 -7.87 -22.92
CA PHE A 38 7.93 -7.32 -23.60
C PHE A 38 7.51 -5.97 -24.18
N CYS A 39 8.18 -4.88 -23.79
CA CYS A 39 7.95 -3.59 -24.43
C CYS A 39 8.37 -3.74 -25.90
N PRO A 40 7.44 -3.69 -26.88
CA PRO A 40 7.73 -4.04 -28.28
C PRO A 40 8.66 -3.03 -28.99
N SER A 41 9.09 -1.97 -28.30
CA SER A 41 9.88 -0.87 -28.86
C SER A 41 11.40 -1.05 -28.72
N ILE A 42 11.88 -2.14 -28.10
CA ILE A 42 13.32 -2.33 -27.87
C ILE A 42 13.96 -3.03 -29.07
N LYS A 43 14.60 -2.25 -29.96
CA LYS A 43 15.71 -2.77 -30.76
C LYS A 43 16.92 -2.91 -29.84
N MET A 44 17.48 -4.12 -29.74
CA MET A 44 18.62 -4.51 -28.88
C MET A 44 19.97 -3.85 -29.24
N CYS A 45 20.01 -2.57 -29.59
CA CYS A 45 21.23 -1.88 -29.98
C CYS A 45 21.64 -0.94 -28.84
N ASP A 46 22.74 -1.26 -28.16
CA ASP A 46 23.43 -0.45 -27.16
C ASP A 46 22.61 -0.09 -25.91
N VAL A 47 22.24 -1.10 -25.13
CA VAL A 47 21.81 -0.91 -23.74
C VAL A 47 23.02 -0.41 -22.94
N ILE A 48 23.18 0.91 -22.85
CA ILE A 48 23.94 1.52 -21.76
C ILE A 48 23.29 0.98 -20.49
N HIS A 49 24.02 0.18 -19.72
CA HIS A 49 23.60 -0.25 -18.39
C HIS A 49 23.49 0.98 -17.49
N VAL A 50 22.37 1.69 -17.58
CA VAL A 50 21.98 2.69 -16.61
C VAL A 50 21.55 1.90 -15.38
N ARG A 51 22.51 1.62 -14.48
CA ARG A 51 22.16 1.07 -13.16
C ARG A 51 21.12 2.01 -12.51
N PRO A 52 20.10 1.46 -11.83
CA PRO A 52 19.14 2.29 -11.11
C PRO A 52 19.90 3.25 -10.18
N PRO A 53 19.47 4.52 -10.07
CA PRO A 53 20.12 5.46 -9.18
C PRO A 53 20.13 4.86 -7.78
N THR A 54 21.33 4.67 -7.22
CA THR A 54 21.43 4.34 -5.80
C THR A 54 20.86 5.53 -5.00
N PRO A 55 20.39 5.33 -3.76
CA PRO A 55 19.92 6.41 -2.90
C PRO A 55 20.95 7.52 -2.62
N HIS A 56 22.16 7.44 -3.17
CA HIS A 56 23.24 8.43 -3.03
C HIS A 56 23.56 9.20 -4.32
N GLY A 57 22.62 9.22 -5.28
CA GLY A 57 22.78 9.93 -6.54
C GLY A 57 23.54 9.14 -7.61
N CYS A 58 23.52 9.63 -8.85
CA CYS A 58 24.19 9.03 -9.98
C CYS A 58 25.72 9.05 -9.79
N ALA A 59 26.26 8.15 -8.97
CA ALA A 59 27.67 7.83 -8.99
C ALA A 59 27.94 7.13 -10.32
N PHE A 60 28.34 7.90 -11.34
CA PHE A 60 29.11 7.29 -12.42
C PHE A 60 30.27 6.57 -11.75
N LEU A 61 30.40 5.27 -12.00
CA LEU A 61 31.59 4.57 -11.53
C LEU A 61 32.77 5.33 -12.14
N THR A 62 33.80 5.63 -11.34
CA THR A 62 35.01 6.35 -11.78
C THR A 62 35.60 5.74 -13.05
N ALA A 63 35.41 4.43 -13.25
CA ALA A 63 35.73 3.70 -14.48
C ALA A 63 35.00 4.23 -15.74
N ASP A 64 33.71 4.53 -15.66
CA ASP A 64 32.91 5.00 -16.80
C ASP A 64 33.31 6.40 -17.23
N LEU A 65 33.59 7.28 -16.26
CA LEU A 65 34.11 8.62 -16.52
C LEU A 65 35.51 8.57 -17.15
N CYS A 66 36.39 7.70 -16.64
CA CYS A 66 37.70 7.46 -17.24
C CYS A 66 37.61 6.93 -18.67
N ALA A 67 36.72 5.96 -18.93
CA ALA A 67 36.48 5.43 -20.27
C ALA A 67 35.95 6.52 -21.21
N MET A 68 35.04 7.36 -20.75
CA MET A 68 34.51 8.48 -21.51
C MET A 68 35.56 9.54 -21.83
N ARG A 69 36.39 9.88 -20.84
CA ARG A 69 37.49 10.83 -21.04
C ARG A 69 38.48 10.32 -22.09
N LYS A 70 38.82 9.03 -22.07
CA LYS A 70 39.67 8.40 -23.10
C LYS A 70 39.02 8.46 -24.49
N LYS A 71 37.72 8.14 -24.59
CA LYS A 71 36.97 8.25 -25.86
C LYS A 71 36.97 9.67 -26.43
N VAL A 72 36.72 10.67 -25.59
CA VAL A 72 36.71 12.09 -26.01
C VAL A 72 38.10 12.56 -26.43
N ALA A 73 39.15 12.13 -25.72
CA ALA A 73 40.53 12.49 -26.05
C ALA A 73 40.95 11.93 -27.43
N ALA A 74 40.44 10.76 -27.81
CA ALA A 74 40.72 10.13 -29.11
C ALA A 74 40.00 10.80 -30.30
N ILE A 75 39.01 11.68 -30.06
CA ILE A 75 38.24 12.36 -31.12
C ILE A 75 38.97 13.65 -31.54
N PRO A 76 39.20 13.89 -32.84
CA PRO A 76 39.75 15.14 -33.35
C PRO A 76 38.97 16.36 -32.86
N ALA A 77 39.65 17.47 -32.56
CA ALA A 77 39.00 18.64 -31.96
C ALA A 77 37.82 19.17 -32.80
N ILE A 78 37.93 19.12 -34.13
CA ILE A 78 36.90 19.56 -35.07
C ILE A 78 35.59 18.74 -34.97
N ASP A 79 35.68 17.47 -34.58
CA ASP A 79 34.53 16.55 -34.53
C ASP A 79 33.88 16.45 -33.13
N ARG A 80 34.50 17.06 -32.11
CA ARG A 80 34.02 16.94 -30.72
C ARG A 80 32.63 17.52 -30.54
N ALA A 81 32.30 18.63 -31.19
CA ALA A 81 30.97 19.24 -31.11
C ALA A 81 29.88 18.27 -31.62
N ALA A 82 30.08 17.68 -32.79
CA ALA A 82 29.16 16.69 -33.36
C ALA A 82 29.06 15.42 -32.50
N PHE A 83 30.14 15.02 -31.83
CA PHE A 83 30.10 13.93 -30.86
C PHE A 83 29.23 14.27 -29.63
N PHE A 84 29.41 15.46 -29.04
CA PHE A 84 28.64 15.89 -27.87
C PHE A 84 27.15 16.04 -28.18
N GLU A 85 26.79 16.63 -29.33
CA GLU A 85 25.38 16.73 -29.74
C GLU A 85 24.74 15.36 -29.93
N ARG A 86 25.40 14.43 -30.64
CA ARG A 86 24.90 13.05 -30.78
C ARG A 86 24.70 12.39 -29.42
N ARG A 87 25.65 12.53 -28.50
CA ARG A 87 25.56 11.92 -27.17
C ARG A 87 24.46 12.55 -26.33
N LYS A 88 24.26 13.87 -26.43
CA LYS A 88 23.16 14.60 -25.79
C LYS A 88 21.81 14.08 -26.27
N THR A 89 21.62 13.89 -27.58
CA THR A 89 20.40 13.30 -28.15
C THR A 89 20.16 11.90 -27.62
N VAL A 90 21.17 11.02 -27.67
CA VAL A 90 21.06 9.64 -27.13
C VAL A 90 20.67 9.64 -25.64
N MET A 91 21.26 10.52 -24.83
CA MET A 91 20.89 10.64 -23.43
C MET A 91 19.46 11.14 -23.26
N SER A 92 19.05 12.15 -24.03
CA SER A 92 17.68 12.69 -24.02
C SER A 92 16.66 11.61 -24.38
N ASP A 93 16.90 10.84 -25.45
CA ASP A 93 16.03 9.76 -25.88
C ASP A 93 15.93 8.66 -24.83
N ALA A 94 17.07 8.27 -24.22
CA ALA A 94 17.10 7.30 -23.13
C ALA A 94 16.30 7.78 -21.90
N THR A 95 16.41 9.08 -21.53
CA THR A 95 15.62 9.63 -20.42
C THR A 95 14.12 9.68 -20.73
N THR A 96 13.76 10.00 -21.98
CA THR A 96 12.37 10.05 -22.45
C THR A 96 11.77 8.65 -22.42
N HIS A 97 12.46 7.66 -23.00
CA HIS A 97 12.03 6.27 -22.96
C HIS A 97 11.88 5.74 -21.54
N ALA A 98 12.84 6.02 -20.64
CA ALA A 98 12.74 5.61 -19.24
C ALA A 98 11.51 6.23 -18.54
N ARG A 99 11.15 7.48 -18.87
CA ARG A 99 9.93 8.12 -18.37
C ARG A 99 8.69 7.44 -18.91
N ASP A 100 8.66 7.15 -20.21
CA ASP A 100 7.51 6.53 -20.87
C ASP A 100 7.29 5.09 -20.38
N CYS A 101 8.36 4.33 -20.13
CA CYS A 101 8.29 3.00 -19.50
C CYS A 101 7.70 3.06 -18.10
N ARG A 102 8.07 4.04 -17.27
CA ARG A 102 7.48 4.23 -15.93
C ARG A 102 6.01 4.63 -16.01
N ALA A 103 5.64 5.48 -16.95
CA ALA A 103 4.25 5.86 -17.16
C ALA A 103 3.41 4.65 -17.59
N TRP A 104 3.93 3.83 -18.51
CA TRP A 104 3.31 2.59 -18.95
C TRP A 104 3.18 1.57 -17.83
N GLU A 105 4.23 1.36 -17.02
CA GLU A 105 4.19 0.48 -15.86
C GLU A 105 3.11 0.92 -14.86
N ALA A 106 3.02 2.23 -14.57
CA ALA A 106 2.00 2.79 -13.70
C ALA A 106 0.57 2.57 -14.24
N SER A 107 0.35 2.78 -15.55
CA SER A 107 -0.96 2.53 -16.17
C SER A 107 -1.30 1.04 -16.18
N PHE A 108 -0.33 0.17 -16.49
CA PHE A 108 -0.53 -1.27 -16.49
C PHE A 108 -0.87 -1.80 -15.09
N GLN A 109 -0.18 -1.33 -14.05
CA GLN A 109 -0.49 -1.66 -12.66
C GLN A 109 -1.87 -1.13 -12.22
N ALA A 110 -2.31 0.02 -12.72
CA ALA A 110 -3.65 0.53 -12.47
C ALA A 110 -4.73 -0.33 -13.14
N ASP A 111 -4.50 -0.77 -14.38
CA ASP A 111 -5.39 -1.67 -15.11
C ASP A 111 -5.53 -3.03 -14.43
N LEU A 112 -4.41 -3.62 -13.98
CA LEU A 112 -4.41 -4.88 -13.24
C LEU A 112 -5.23 -4.78 -11.94
N ARG A 113 -5.05 -3.71 -11.17
CA ARG A 113 -5.84 -3.45 -9.95
C ARG A 113 -7.33 -3.31 -10.25
N SER A 114 -7.66 -2.56 -11.31
CA SER A 114 -9.05 -2.33 -11.74
C SER A 114 -9.76 -3.61 -12.15
N ARG A 115 -9.04 -4.59 -12.72
CA ARG A 115 -9.59 -5.92 -13.06
C ARG A 115 -9.61 -6.89 -11.87
N ARG A 116 -8.61 -6.83 -10.99
CA ARG A 116 -8.44 -7.74 -9.85
C ARG A 116 -9.54 -7.56 -8.79
N ILE A 117 -9.84 -6.31 -8.42
CA ILE A 117 -10.81 -5.99 -7.36
C ILE A 117 -12.21 -6.61 -7.61
N PRO A 118 -12.86 -6.44 -8.78
CA PRO A 118 -14.18 -7.01 -9.01
C PRO A 118 -14.17 -8.54 -8.96
N LEU A 119 -13.11 -9.21 -9.44
CA LEU A 119 -12.98 -10.66 -9.35
C LEU A 119 -12.86 -11.16 -7.91
N ILE A 120 -12.09 -10.46 -7.07
CA ILE A 120 -12.01 -10.76 -5.63
C ILE A 120 -13.38 -10.60 -4.99
N ARG A 121 -14.10 -9.51 -5.29
CA ARG A 121 -15.45 -9.27 -4.76
C ARG A 121 -16.43 -10.35 -5.18
N GLU A 122 -16.42 -10.74 -6.45
CA GLU A 122 -17.26 -11.82 -6.98
C GLU A 122 -16.99 -13.15 -6.27
N LYS A 123 -15.72 -13.52 -6.09
CA LYS A 123 -15.35 -14.75 -5.36
C LYS A 123 -15.79 -14.70 -3.89
N LEU A 124 -15.55 -13.59 -3.20
CA LEU A 124 -16.00 -13.42 -1.81
C LEU A 124 -17.53 -13.45 -1.68
N LEU A 125 -18.25 -12.86 -2.64
CA LEU A 125 -19.72 -12.95 -2.70
C LEU A 125 -20.18 -14.40 -2.86
N SER A 126 -19.53 -15.19 -3.72
CA SER A 126 -19.86 -16.61 -3.91
C SER A 126 -19.62 -17.46 -2.64
N LEU A 127 -18.71 -17.02 -1.76
CA LEU A 127 -18.41 -17.64 -0.47
C LEU A 127 -19.34 -17.18 0.67
N GLY A 128 -20.27 -16.26 0.41
CA GLY A 128 -21.26 -15.79 1.39
C GLY A 128 -20.84 -14.58 2.22
N TRP A 129 -19.74 -13.90 1.88
CA TRP A 129 -19.25 -12.69 2.58
C TRP A 129 -19.93 -11.39 2.11
N GLY A 130 -21.17 -11.47 1.63
CA GLY A 130 -21.83 -10.34 0.97
C GLY A 130 -22.16 -9.17 1.90
N ASP A 131 -22.43 -9.43 3.17
CA ASP A 131 -22.82 -8.39 4.12
C ASP A 131 -21.60 -7.63 4.64
N GLU A 132 -20.50 -8.33 4.94
CA GLU A 132 -19.23 -7.72 5.33
C GLU A 132 -18.64 -6.86 4.21
N LEU A 133 -18.83 -7.27 2.95
CA LEU A 133 -18.42 -6.48 1.79
C LEU A 133 -19.19 -5.15 1.69
N LYS A 134 -20.45 -5.10 2.11
CA LYS A 134 -21.23 -3.85 2.17
C LYS A 134 -20.69 -2.91 3.25
N VAL A 135 -20.34 -3.46 4.42
CA VAL A 135 -19.75 -2.70 5.54
C VAL A 135 -18.39 -2.12 5.13
N LEU A 136 -17.54 -2.92 4.48
CA LEU A 136 -16.20 -2.48 4.07
C LEU A 136 -16.22 -1.46 2.93
N GLY A 137 -17.15 -1.57 1.97
CA GLY A 137 -17.22 -0.66 0.83
C GLY A 137 -15.88 -0.57 0.09
N SER A 138 -15.29 0.64 0.01
CA SER A 138 -13.99 0.89 -0.62
C SER A 138 -12.77 0.55 0.24
N GLN A 139 -12.95 0.12 1.49
CA GLN A 139 -11.83 -0.24 2.37
C GLN A 139 -11.14 -1.53 1.92
N LEU A 140 -11.89 -2.45 1.30
CA LEU A 140 -11.34 -3.68 0.72
C LEU A 140 -10.22 -3.38 -0.28
N ASP A 141 -10.41 -2.36 -1.11
CA ASP A 141 -9.48 -1.95 -2.18
C ASP A 141 -8.13 -1.43 -1.62
N ARG A 142 -8.12 -1.05 -0.34
CA ARG A 142 -6.94 -0.51 0.36
C ARG A 142 -6.17 -1.59 1.12
N LEU A 143 -6.70 -2.80 1.24
CA LEU A 143 -5.97 -3.89 1.88
C LEU A 143 -4.70 -4.21 1.08
N PRO A 144 -3.51 -4.28 1.71
CA PRO A 144 -2.25 -4.50 0.99
C PRO A 144 -2.30 -5.72 0.05
N LEU A 145 -2.89 -6.82 0.51
CA LEU A 145 -3.02 -8.07 -0.25
C LEU A 145 -3.93 -7.95 -1.50
N VAL A 146 -4.90 -7.04 -1.45
CA VAL A 146 -5.83 -6.76 -2.57
C VAL A 146 -5.22 -5.74 -3.53
N ALA A 147 -4.51 -4.75 -2.98
CA ALA A 147 -3.91 -3.64 -3.73
C ALA A 147 -2.66 -4.03 -4.55
N GLU A 148 -2.11 -5.24 -4.34
CA GLU A 148 -0.99 -5.74 -5.14
C GLU A 148 -1.35 -5.85 -6.63
N PRO A 149 -0.53 -5.26 -7.54
CA PRO A 149 -0.81 -5.27 -8.98
C PRO A 149 -0.39 -6.60 -9.60
N ILE A 150 -1.01 -7.69 -9.17
CA ILE A 150 -0.79 -9.05 -9.66
C ILE A 150 -2.09 -9.56 -10.28
N GLU A 151 -2.02 -10.29 -11.38
CA GLU A 151 -3.21 -10.93 -11.96
C GLU A 151 -3.81 -11.96 -11.00
N LEU A 152 -5.14 -12.01 -10.89
CA LEU A 152 -5.82 -12.94 -10.00
C LEU A 152 -5.97 -14.31 -10.67
N THR A 153 -4.91 -15.10 -10.64
CA THR A 153 -4.96 -16.51 -11.04
C THR A 153 -5.60 -17.37 -9.95
N GLU A 154 -6.04 -18.59 -10.27
CA GLU A 154 -6.58 -19.52 -9.26
C GLU A 154 -5.57 -19.86 -8.16
N SER A 155 -4.29 -20.00 -8.51
CA SER A 155 -3.23 -20.23 -7.52
C SER A 155 -3.01 -19.02 -6.63
N ALA A 156 -3.02 -17.80 -7.18
CA ALA A 156 -2.96 -16.58 -6.39
C ALA A 156 -4.17 -16.44 -5.46
N TRP A 157 -5.36 -16.81 -5.94
CA TRP A 157 -6.59 -16.81 -5.13
C TRP A 157 -6.49 -17.77 -3.94
N VAL A 158 -6.04 -19.00 -4.13
CA VAL A 158 -5.88 -19.99 -3.04
C VAL A 158 -4.95 -19.48 -1.93
N VAL A 159 -3.91 -18.74 -2.28
CA VAL A 159 -2.99 -18.14 -1.30
C VAL A 159 -3.62 -16.94 -0.60
N LEU A 160 -4.37 -16.13 -1.33
CA LEU A 160 -4.99 -14.89 -0.85
C LEU A 160 -6.21 -15.14 0.05
N GLN A 161 -7.03 -16.13 -0.30
CA GLN A 161 -8.32 -16.43 0.31
C GLN A 161 -8.29 -16.52 1.84
N PRO A 162 -7.44 -17.35 2.49
CA PRO A 162 -7.51 -17.54 3.94
C PRO A 162 -7.28 -16.24 4.71
N SER A 163 -6.36 -15.39 4.26
CA SER A 163 -6.11 -14.09 4.89
C SER A 163 -7.26 -13.10 4.71
N LEU A 164 -8.00 -13.17 3.59
CA LEU A 164 -9.19 -12.35 3.39
C LEU A 164 -10.35 -12.82 4.26
N GLU A 165 -10.57 -14.14 4.36
CA GLU A 165 -11.62 -14.72 5.21
C GLU A 165 -11.38 -14.43 6.69
N GLU A 166 -10.13 -14.53 7.16
CA GLU A 166 -9.73 -14.16 8.52
C GLU A 166 -10.06 -12.68 8.79
N TYR A 167 -9.66 -11.78 7.90
CA TYR A 167 -9.97 -10.36 8.03
C TYR A 167 -11.49 -10.07 8.02
N LEU A 168 -12.26 -10.73 7.17
CA LEU A 168 -13.71 -10.55 7.10
C LEU A 168 -14.42 -11.10 8.34
N ALA A 169 -13.91 -12.19 8.91
CA ALA A 169 -14.39 -12.72 10.19
C ALA A 169 -14.15 -11.71 11.33
N GLU A 170 -13.00 -11.06 11.38
CA GLU A 170 -12.72 -9.99 12.34
C GLU A 170 -13.66 -8.78 12.17
N VAL A 171 -14.01 -8.44 10.92
CA VAL A 171 -14.97 -7.36 10.62
C VAL A 171 -16.36 -7.74 11.13
N ARG A 172 -16.82 -8.97 10.88
CA ARG A 172 -18.10 -9.47 11.39
C ARG A 172 -18.15 -9.42 12.91
N GLU A 173 -17.12 -9.93 13.59
CA GLU A 173 -17.05 -9.92 15.06
C GLU A 173 -17.10 -8.49 15.62
N ARG A 174 -16.42 -7.54 14.95
CA ARG A 174 -16.44 -6.13 15.35
C ARG A 174 -17.83 -5.51 15.21
N GLU A 175 -18.54 -5.80 14.12
CA GLU A 175 -19.89 -5.31 13.89
C GLU A 175 -20.88 -5.90 14.90
N GLU A 176 -20.81 -7.21 15.15
CA GLU A 176 -21.62 -7.88 16.18
C GLU A 176 -21.40 -7.24 17.56
N LYS A 177 -20.14 -7.01 17.93
CA LYS A 177 -19.78 -6.34 19.17
C LYS A 177 -20.31 -4.89 19.24
N ASN A 178 -20.19 -4.13 18.16
CA ASN A 178 -20.71 -2.76 18.09
C ASN A 178 -22.24 -2.75 18.28
N ASN A 179 -22.95 -3.67 17.64
CA ASN A 179 -24.41 -3.82 17.76
C ASN A 179 -24.82 -4.19 19.19
N ASP A 180 -24.12 -5.13 19.82
CA ASP A 180 -24.34 -5.51 21.22
C ASP A 180 -24.12 -4.34 22.18
N ASP A 181 -23.06 -3.56 21.96
CA ASP A 181 -22.76 -2.38 22.76
C ASP A 181 -23.79 -1.26 22.56
N GLU A 182 -24.30 -1.08 21.34
CA GLU A 182 -25.40 -0.16 21.03
C GLU A 182 -26.69 -0.56 21.75
N LEU A 183 -27.10 -1.83 21.67
CA LEU A 183 -28.28 -2.35 22.37
C LEU A 183 -28.19 -2.16 23.90
N ARG A 184 -27.01 -2.43 24.48
CA ARG A 184 -26.76 -2.17 25.92
C ARG A 184 -26.86 -0.68 26.26
N ALA A 185 -26.39 0.19 25.37
CA ALA A 185 -26.49 1.64 25.55
C ALA A 185 -27.96 2.11 25.50
N GLU A 186 -28.74 1.60 24.54
CA GLU A 186 -30.17 1.89 24.40
C GLU A 186 -30.96 1.42 25.63
N GLU A 187 -30.74 0.20 26.11
CA GLU A 187 -31.40 -0.32 27.32
C GLU A 187 -31.08 0.54 28.55
N LYS A 188 -29.81 0.92 28.71
CA LYS A 188 -29.37 1.82 29.78
C LYS A 188 -30.06 3.19 29.69
N MET A 189 -30.23 3.73 28.48
CA MET A 189 -30.94 4.99 28.26
C MET A 189 -32.43 4.86 28.59
N ARG A 190 -33.08 3.78 28.15
CA ARG A 190 -34.49 3.47 28.45
C ARG A 190 -34.73 3.35 29.96
N LEU A 191 -33.82 2.68 30.69
CA LEU A 191 -33.90 2.56 32.14
C LEU A 191 -33.75 3.92 32.85
N LYS A 192 -32.83 4.78 32.37
CA LYS A 192 -32.67 6.14 32.90
C LYS A 192 -33.92 6.98 32.70
N LEU A 193 -34.52 6.95 31.50
CA LEU A 193 -35.75 7.67 31.18
C LEU A 193 -36.92 7.20 32.05
N SER A 194 -37.09 5.88 32.19
CA SER A 194 -38.11 5.29 33.08
C SER A 194 -37.96 5.76 34.53
N LYS A 195 -36.73 5.72 35.06
CA LYS A 195 -36.42 6.22 36.42
C LYS A 195 -36.68 7.72 36.57
N ALA A 196 -36.36 8.53 35.55
CA ALA A 196 -36.62 9.97 35.57
C ALA A 196 -38.13 10.27 35.60
N LEU A 197 -38.91 9.56 34.80
CA LEU A 197 -40.36 9.69 34.72
C LEU A 197 -41.05 9.29 36.05
N GLU A 198 -40.58 8.22 36.69
CA GLU A 198 -41.06 7.84 38.02
C GLU A 198 -40.72 8.87 39.11
N ARG A 199 -39.55 9.52 39.03
CA ARG A 199 -39.20 10.63 39.93
C ARG A 199 -40.13 11.82 39.73
N GLN A 200 -40.44 12.18 38.48
CA GLN A 200 -41.36 13.26 38.15
C GLN A 200 -42.78 12.98 38.68
N LYS A 201 -43.29 11.76 38.49
CA LYS A 201 -44.58 11.33 39.05
C LYS A 201 -44.61 11.46 40.58
N ARG A 202 -43.53 11.07 41.27
CA ARG A 202 -43.42 11.20 42.73
C ARG A 202 -43.43 12.66 43.17
N GLN A 203 -42.72 13.55 42.48
CA GLN A 203 -42.74 14.99 42.76
C GLN A 203 -44.13 15.60 42.55
N HIS A 204 -44.83 15.19 41.49
CA HIS A 204 -46.20 15.63 41.22
C HIS A 204 -47.22 15.13 42.27
N ARG A 205 -47.05 13.90 42.78
CA ARG A 205 -47.87 13.39 43.91
C ARG A 205 -47.61 14.15 45.20
N LYS A 206 -46.36 14.58 45.44
CA LYS A 206 -45.98 15.37 46.63
C LYS A 206 -46.52 16.80 46.59
N SER A 207 -46.59 17.43 45.42
CA SER A 207 -47.10 18.81 45.27
C SER A 207 -48.63 18.91 45.30
N ARG A 208 -49.35 17.79 45.15
CA ARG A 208 -50.82 17.74 45.27
C ARG A 208 -51.34 17.49 46.68
N ARG A 209 -50.46 17.12 47.62
CA ARG A 209 -50.79 16.94 49.04
C ARG A 209 -50.44 18.22 49.77
#